data_AF-A0A0M8WAP6-F1
#
_entry.id   AF-A0A0M8WAP6-F1
#
_cell.length_a   1.000
_cell.length_b   1.000
_cell.length_c   1.000
_cell.angle_alpha   90.00
_cell.angle_beta   90.00
_cell.angle_gamma   90.00
#
_symmetry.space_group_name_H-M   'P 1'
#
loop_
_entity.id
_entity.type
_entity.pdbx_description
1 polymer ?
#
loop_
_entity_poly.entity_id
_entity_poly.type
_entity_poly.pdbx_seq_one_letter_code
_entity_poly.pdbx_strand_id
1 'polypeptide(L)'
;MTGYNADLDRLDAGAGELRGFAGQAGEIAGALDRALAAFGACWGDDAAGRSFADSHQAPASATAGALSSITTTFGDFGDKLAKTAETYRHVEESNATAMRRLDG
;
A
#
# COMPACT_ATOMS: atom_id res chain seq x y z
N MET A 1 -24.63 -18.99 21.15
CA MET A 1 -23.93 -17.70 20.99
C MET A 1 -22.92 -17.90 19.88
N THR A 2 -23.28 -17.57 18.64
CA THR A 2 -22.36 -17.74 17.50
C THR A 2 -21.33 -16.61 17.59
N GLY A 3 -20.13 -16.94 18.08
CA GLY A 3 -19.02 -16.00 18.14
C GLY A 3 -18.70 -15.44 16.75
N TYR A 4 -18.18 -14.21 16.73
CA TYR A 4 -17.59 -13.63 15.52
C TYR A 4 -16.48 -14.59 15.03
N ASN A 5 -16.76 -15.34 13.97
CA ASN A 5 -15.75 -16.17 13.30
C ASN A 5 -15.11 -15.32 12.21
N ALA A 6 -14.03 -14.63 12.55
CA ALA A 6 -13.21 -13.95 11.56
C ALA A 6 -12.44 -15.01 10.77
N ASP A 7 -12.59 -15.01 9.44
CA ASP A 7 -11.82 -15.87 8.54
C ASP A 7 -10.39 -15.33 8.44
N LEU A 8 -9.55 -15.78 9.38
CA LEU A 8 -8.17 -15.29 9.53
C LEU A 8 -7.30 -15.67 8.35
N ASP A 9 -7.55 -16.84 7.75
CA ASP A 9 -6.85 -17.31 6.56
C ASP A 9 -7.12 -16.39 5.37
N ARG A 10 -8.39 -15.99 5.18
CA ARG A 10 -8.75 -15.02 4.13
C ARG A 10 -8.16 -13.63 4.40
N LEU A 11 -8.06 -13.23 5.66
CA LEU A 11 -7.48 -11.94 6.04
C LEU A 11 -5.96 -11.91 5.78
N ASP A 12 -5.25 -12.99 6.10
CA ASP A 12 -3.82 -13.14 5.81
C ASP A 12 -3.56 -13.21 4.29
N ALA A 13 -4.39 -13.95 3.55
CA ALA A 13 -4.31 -14.01 2.09
C ALA A 13 -4.48 -12.61 1.47
N GLY A 14 -5.51 -11.87 1.87
CA GLY A 14 -5.74 -10.50 1.40
C GLY A 14 -4.62 -9.52 1.79
N ALA A 15 -4.03 -9.69 2.98
CA ALA A 15 -2.85 -8.91 3.40
C ALA A 15 -1.65 -9.17 2.48
N GLY A 16 -1.42 -10.44 2.12
CA GLY A 16 -0.38 -10.84 1.17
C GLY A 16 -0.59 -10.26 -0.22
N GLU A 17 -1.83 -10.33 -0.74
CA GLU A 17 -2.18 -9.75 -2.04
C GLU A 17 -1.94 -8.24 -2.09
N LEU A 18 -2.36 -7.50 -1.06
CA LEU A 18 -2.14 -6.05 -0.97
C LEU A 18 -0.65 -5.68 -0.93
N ARG A 19 0.16 -6.46 -0.21
CA ARG A 19 1.63 -6.29 -0.25
C ARG A 19 2.20 -6.57 -1.64
N GLY A 20 1.67 -7.58 -2.34
CA GLY A 20 2.02 -7.85 -3.74
C GLY A 20 1.69 -6.68 -4.66
N PHE A 21 0.48 -6.12 -4.54
CA PHE A 21 0.06 -4.94 -5.32
C PHE A 21 0.88 -3.69 -4.97
N ALA A 22 1.25 -3.51 -3.70
CA ALA A 22 2.16 -2.44 -3.29
C ALA A 22 3.52 -2.59 -4.00
N GLY A 23 4.09 -3.79 -4.01
CA GLY A 23 5.34 -4.08 -4.73
C GLY A 23 5.24 -3.74 -6.21
N GLN A 24 4.19 -4.23 -6.89
CA GLN A 24 3.97 -3.95 -8.31
C GLN A 24 3.75 -2.46 -8.59
N ALA A 25 3.00 -1.75 -7.74
CA ALA A 25 2.81 -0.31 -7.85
C ALA A 25 4.14 0.45 -7.72
N GLY A 26 5.00 0.02 -6.80
CA GLY A 26 6.35 0.57 -6.62
C GLY A 26 7.24 0.37 -7.84
N GLU A 27 7.20 -0.81 -8.46
CA GLU A 27 7.93 -1.08 -9.70
C GLU A 27 7.48 -0.19 -10.85
N ILE A 28 6.15 -0.05 -11.04
CA ILE A 28 5.57 0.81 -12.07
C ILE A 28 5.93 2.28 -11.83
N ALA A 29 5.78 2.77 -10.59
CA ALA A 29 6.11 4.14 -10.23
C ALA A 29 7.59 4.44 -10.45
N GLY A 30 8.48 3.53 -10.02
CA GLY A 30 9.91 3.68 -10.21
C GLY A 30 10.34 3.59 -11.68
N ALA A 31 9.68 2.76 -12.49
CA ALA A 31 9.92 2.70 -13.93
C ALA A 31 9.50 3.99 -14.62
N LEU A 32 8.34 4.56 -14.25
CA LEU A 32 7.86 5.83 -14.76
C LEU A 32 8.82 6.97 -14.39
N ASP A 33 9.25 7.05 -13.12
CA ASP A 33 10.16 8.10 -12.64
C ASP A 33 11.50 8.07 -13.40
N ARG A 34 12.10 6.89 -13.57
CA ARG A 34 13.32 6.72 -14.38
C ARG A 34 13.12 7.12 -15.83
N ALA A 35 11.99 6.75 -16.43
CA ALA A 35 11.69 7.09 -17.82
C ALA A 35 11.55 8.61 -17.99
N LEU A 36 10.82 9.27 -17.09
CA LEU A 36 10.66 10.73 -17.12
C LEU A 36 11.98 11.46 -16.89
N ALA A 37 12.81 11.00 -15.94
CA ALA A 37 14.12 11.59 -15.69
C ALA A 37 15.06 11.48 -16.92
N ALA A 38 14.96 10.40 -17.69
CA ALA A 38 15.77 10.21 -18.90
C ALA A 38 15.44 11.20 -20.04
N PHE A 39 14.22 11.74 -20.09
CA PHE A 39 13.83 12.74 -21.08
C PHE A 39 14.36 14.15 -20.78
N GLY A 40 14.76 14.43 -19.53
CA GLY A 40 15.18 15.76 -19.11
C GLY A 40 14.03 16.78 -19.11
N ALA A 41 14.35 18.07 -19.25
CA ALA A 41 13.32 19.10 -19.32
C ALA A 41 12.52 19.00 -20.63
N CYS A 42 11.24 18.61 -20.54
CA CYS A 42 10.41 18.25 -21.70
C CYS A 42 10.04 19.40 -22.64
N TRP A 43 10.29 20.66 -22.26
CA TRP A 43 9.68 21.82 -22.89
C TRP A 43 10.67 22.78 -23.57
N GLY A 44 11.98 22.55 -23.43
CA GLY A 44 13.03 23.44 -23.95
C GLY A 44 13.20 24.73 -23.14
N ASP A 45 14.34 25.40 -23.35
CA ASP A 45 14.76 26.55 -22.53
C ASP A 45 14.36 27.91 -23.13
N ASP A 46 13.58 27.91 -24.22
CA ASP A 46 13.05 29.13 -24.82
C ASP A 46 11.85 29.69 -24.03
N ALA A 47 11.38 30.87 -24.41
CA ALA A 47 10.31 31.56 -23.69
C ALA A 47 8.99 30.76 -23.69
N ALA A 48 8.69 30.05 -24.79
CA ALA A 48 7.50 29.22 -24.87
C ALA A 48 7.65 28.00 -23.94
N GLY A 49 8.80 27.32 -24.01
CA GLY A 49 9.14 26.17 -23.19
C GLY A 49 9.04 26.43 -21.69
N ARG A 50 9.61 27.56 -21.23
CA ARG A 50 9.50 27.98 -19.82
C ARG A 50 8.06 28.25 -19.41
N SER A 51 7.28 28.93 -20.24
CA SER A 51 5.87 29.23 -19.95
C SER A 51 5.02 27.95 -19.84
N PHE A 52 5.27 26.96 -20.68
CA PHE A 52 4.62 25.66 -20.59
C PHE A 52 5.07 24.90 -19.33
N ALA A 53 6.36 24.89 -19.02
CA ALA A 53 6.91 24.25 -17.83
C ALA A 53 6.30 24.82 -16.54
N ASP A 54 6.21 26.14 -16.40
CA ASP A 54 5.60 26.81 -15.24
C ASP A 54 4.17 26.35 -14.98
N SER A 55 3.43 26.05 -16.05
CA SER A 55 2.02 25.65 -15.99
C SER A 55 1.83 24.16 -15.73
N HIS A 56 2.76 23.30 -16.19
CA HIS A 56 2.56 21.84 -16.26
C HIS A 56 3.46 21.04 -15.32
N GLN A 57 4.59 21.59 -14.89
CA GLN A 57 5.54 20.87 -14.04
C GLN A 57 4.94 20.54 -12.67
N ALA A 58 4.22 21.47 -12.05
CA ALA A 58 3.60 21.25 -10.75
C ALA A 58 2.49 20.18 -10.80
N PRO A 59 1.51 20.24 -11.75
CA PRO A 59 0.54 19.15 -11.95
C PRO A 59 1.20 17.79 -12.22
N ALA A 60 2.21 17.74 -13.10
CA ALA A 60 2.91 16.50 -13.41
C ALA A 60 3.62 15.90 -12.19
N SER A 61 4.29 16.75 -11.41
CA SER A 61 4.95 16.34 -10.16
C SER A 61 3.94 15.85 -9.11
N ALA A 62 2.77 16.49 -9.01
CA ALA A 62 1.70 16.08 -8.12
C ALA A 62 1.13 14.70 -8.51
N THR A 63 0.94 14.45 -9.81
CA THR A 63 0.49 13.14 -10.31
C THR A 63 1.52 12.04 -10.03
N ALA A 64 2.80 12.31 -10.26
CA ALA A 64 3.87 11.36 -9.93
C ALA A 64 3.92 11.05 -8.42
N GLY A 65 3.78 12.08 -7.57
CA GLY A 65 3.68 11.93 -6.12
C GLY A 65 2.46 11.10 -5.69
N ALA A 66 1.30 11.33 -6.32
CA ALA A 66 0.09 10.55 -6.05
C ALA A 66 0.29 9.06 -6.39
N LEU A 67 0.93 8.75 -7.52
CA LEU A 67 1.24 7.37 -7.89
C LEU A 67 2.16 6.69 -6.86
N SER A 68 3.17 7.40 -6.37
CA SER A 68 4.03 6.91 -5.29
C SER A 68 3.24 6.64 -4.00
N SER A 69 2.30 7.53 -3.64
CA SER A 69 1.48 7.38 -2.43
C SER A 69 0.56 6.14 -2.43
N ILE A 70 0.15 5.67 -3.61
CA ILE A 70 -0.66 4.44 -3.75
C ILE A 70 0.13 3.21 -3.26
N THR A 71 1.43 3.17 -3.54
CA THR A 71 2.33 2.10 -3.07
C THR A 71 2.34 2.02 -1.55
N THR A 72 2.54 3.16 -0.88
CA THR A 72 2.51 3.25 0.58
C THR A 72 1.15 2.84 1.13
N THR A 73 0.08 3.32 0.51
CA THR A 73 -1.29 3.04 0.95
C THR A 73 -1.59 1.55 0.93
N PHE A 74 -1.28 0.83 -0.16
CA PHE A 74 -1.50 -0.61 -0.22
C PHE A 74 -0.64 -1.40 0.77
N GLY A 75 0.62 -0.99 0.97
CA GLY A 75 1.49 -1.58 2.00
C GLY A 75 0.90 -1.45 3.40
N ASP A 76 0.49 -0.23 3.76
CA ASP A 76 -0.09 0.08 5.08
C ASP A 76 -1.40 -0.70 5.34
N PHE A 77 -2.25 -0.86 4.32
CA PHE A 77 -3.46 -1.66 4.44
C PHE A 77 -3.15 -3.15 4.62
N GLY A 78 -2.20 -3.69 3.84
CA GLY A 78 -1.75 -5.08 4.01
C GLY A 78 -1.23 -5.33 5.43
N ASP A 79 -0.42 -4.42 5.96
CA ASP A 79 0.12 -4.51 7.32
C ASP A 79 -0.95 -4.47 8.41
N LYS A 80 -1.97 -3.62 8.24
CA LYS A 80 -3.10 -3.52 9.17
C LYS A 80 -3.95 -4.79 9.17
N LEU A 81 -4.17 -5.39 8.01
CA LEU A 81 -4.86 -6.68 7.92
C LEU A 81 -4.04 -7.77 8.61
N ALA A 82 -2.77 -7.94 8.28
CA ALA A 82 -1.91 -8.95 8.92
C ALA A 82 -1.89 -8.81 10.46
N LYS A 83 -1.76 -7.59 10.98
CA LYS A 83 -1.84 -7.32 12.44
C LYS A 83 -3.18 -7.69 13.05
N THR A 84 -4.26 -7.49 12.30
CA THR A 84 -5.62 -7.82 12.76
C THR A 84 -5.79 -9.34 12.85
N ALA A 85 -5.32 -10.11 11.86
CA ALA A 85 -5.34 -11.58 11.92
C ALA A 85 -4.54 -12.10 13.11
N GLU A 86 -3.34 -11.57 13.32
CA GLU A 86 -2.48 -11.93 14.46
C GLU A 86 -3.17 -11.65 15.80
N THR A 87 -3.80 -10.47 15.94
CA THR A 87 -4.52 -10.10 17.17
C THR A 87 -5.68 -11.07 17.45
N TYR A 88 -6.44 -11.46 16.42
CA TYR A 88 -7.52 -12.42 16.57
C TYR A 88 -7.00 -13.81 16.99
N ARG A 89 -5.93 -14.32 16.35
CA ARG A 89 -5.31 -15.60 16.74
C ARG A 89 -4.90 -15.60 18.22
N HIS A 90 -4.23 -14.54 18.65
CA HIS A 90 -3.77 -14.41 20.04
C HIS A 90 -4.94 -14.39 21.05
N VAL A 91 -6.02 -13.67 20.74
CA VAL A 91 -7.22 -13.63 21.61
C VAL A 91 -7.88 -15.00 21.70
N GLU A 92 -8.02 -15.70 20.57
CA GLU A 92 -8.64 -17.03 20.53
C GLU A 92 -7.82 -18.07 21.30
N GLU A 93 -6.49 -18.08 21.14
CA GLU A 93 -5.59 -18.97 21.88
C GLU A 93 -5.62 -18.72 23.39
N SER A 94 -5.66 -17.44 23.79
CA SER A 94 -5.77 -17.04 25.19
C SER A 94 -7.09 -17.50 25.81
N ASN A 95 -8.21 -17.30 25.10
CA ASN A 95 -9.53 -17.74 25.54
C ASN A 95 -9.61 -19.27 25.64
N ALA A 96 -9.14 -19.99 24.62
CA ALA A 96 -9.12 -21.46 24.62
C ALA A 96 -8.27 -22.02 25.77
N THR A 97 -7.13 -21.38 26.08
CA THR A 97 -6.28 -21.74 27.22
C THR A 97 -6.98 -21.49 28.55
N ALA A 98 -7.68 -20.37 28.69
CA ALA A 98 -8.44 -20.04 29.89
C ALA A 98 -9.60 -21.03 30.10
N MET A 99 -10.36 -21.37 29.05
CA MET A 99 -11.44 -22.36 29.14
C MET A 99 -10.92 -23.73 29.54
N ARG A 100 -9.82 -24.20 28.95
CA ARG A 100 -9.20 -25.50 29.31
C ARG A 100 -8.76 -25.57 30.79
N ARG A 101 -8.42 -24.43 31.40
CA ARG A 101 -8.10 -24.34 32.83
C ARG A 101 -9.34 -24.33 33.74
N LEU A 102 -10.50 -23.94 33.22
CA LEU A 102 -11.75 -23.94 33.97
C LEU A 102 -12.45 -25.31 33.93
N ASP A 103 -12.25 -26.06 32.84
CA ASP A 103 -12.84 -27.39 32.62
C ASP A 103 -12.03 -28.56 33.22
N GLY A 104 -10.82 -28.30 33.75
CA GLY A 104 -9.94 -29.29 34.38
C GLY A 104 -9.74 -29.03 35.86
#